data_AF-A0A843GXB1-F1
#
_entry.id   AF-A0A843GXB1-F1
#
_cell.length_a   1.000
_cell.length_b   1.000
_cell.length_c   1.000
_cell.angle_alpha   90.00
_cell.angle_beta   90.00
_cell.angle_gamma   90.00
#
_symmetry.space_group_name_H-M   'P 1'
#
loop_
_entity.id
_entity.type
_entity.pdbx_description
1 polymer ?
#
loop_
_entity_poly.entity_id
_entity_poly.type
_entity_poly.pdbx_seq_one_letter_code
_entity_poly.pdbx_strand_id
1 'polypeptide(L)'
;MKQLKIKTIKEKIIDKWSELSKCSYVCYDVKELAYKIAYDIADVLDIKDDITIYYCFSKDKHKIAFLVGKDYESKKDVYFKFDIWWDTSWVTGDTALLIGNAKLTTKELKEYKYIEDCLEDDEESEV
;
A
#
# COMPACT_ATOMS: atom_id res chain seq x y z
N MET A 1 -17.92 7.67 -16.83
CA MET A 1 -16.83 7.06 -16.04
C MET A 1 -16.48 5.71 -16.64
N LYS A 2 -15.19 5.47 -16.95
CA LYS A 2 -14.74 4.13 -17.38
C LYS A 2 -14.87 3.19 -16.19
N GLN A 3 -15.55 2.05 -16.36
CA GLN A 3 -15.48 0.94 -15.42
C GLN A 3 -14.01 0.50 -15.34
N LEU A 4 -13.34 0.93 -14.29
CA LEU A 4 -11.98 0.54 -13.99
C LEU A 4 -11.98 -0.97 -13.71
N LYS A 5 -11.40 -1.75 -14.61
CA LYS A 5 -11.26 -3.20 -14.42
C LYS A 5 -10.26 -3.42 -13.29
N ILE A 6 -10.79 -3.68 -12.09
CA ILE A 6 -10.08 -3.97 -10.84
C ILE A 6 -8.87 -4.90 -11.04
N LYS A 7 -9.04 -5.89 -11.91
CA LYS A 7 -7.99 -6.84 -12.30
C LYS A 7 -6.76 -6.14 -12.89
N THR A 8 -6.95 -5.17 -13.76
CA THR A 8 -5.88 -4.39 -14.41
C THR A 8 -5.11 -3.50 -13.43
N ILE A 9 -5.78 -2.91 -12.44
CA ILE A 9 -5.11 -2.10 -11.39
C ILE A 9 -4.21 -3.00 -10.54
N LYS A 10 -4.78 -4.13 -10.08
CA LYS A 10 -4.06 -5.11 -9.26
C LYS A 10 -2.85 -5.67 -10.00
N GLU A 11 -3.01 -6.08 -11.26
CA GLU A 11 -1.92 -6.59 -12.09
C GLU A 11 -0.84 -5.52 -12.31
N LYS A 12 -1.21 -4.29 -12.68
CA LYS A 12 -0.24 -3.21 -12.91
C LYS A 12 0.56 -2.83 -11.67
N ILE A 13 -0.09 -2.76 -10.50
CA ILE A 13 0.60 -2.46 -9.23
C ILE A 13 1.47 -3.65 -8.84
N ILE A 14 0.96 -4.88 -8.90
CA ILE A 14 1.76 -6.06 -8.55
C ILE A 14 2.95 -6.21 -9.51
N ASP A 15 2.79 -5.98 -10.81
CA ASP A 15 3.87 -6.07 -11.80
C ASP A 15 4.94 -5.01 -11.52
N LYS A 16 4.54 -3.74 -11.38
CA LYS A 16 5.45 -2.62 -11.10
C LYS A 16 6.24 -2.81 -9.79
N TRP A 17 5.63 -3.46 -8.81
CA TRP A 17 6.26 -3.69 -7.51
C TRP A 17 6.96 -5.05 -7.38
N SER A 18 6.59 -6.05 -8.19
CA SER A 18 7.36 -7.28 -8.37
C SER A 18 8.69 -7.02 -9.06
N GLU A 19 8.79 -5.94 -9.85
CA GLU A 19 10.06 -5.43 -10.36
C GLU A 19 10.92 -4.84 -9.22
N LEU A 20 10.31 -4.10 -8.29
CA LEU A 20 11.01 -3.55 -7.12
C LEU A 20 11.47 -4.64 -6.15
N SER A 21 10.72 -5.74 -5.98
CA SER A 21 11.13 -6.89 -5.17
C SER A 21 12.32 -7.68 -5.75
N LYS A 22 12.67 -7.47 -7.03
CA LYS A 22 13.86 -8.09 -7.66
C LYS A 22 15.14 -7.27 -7.42
N CYS A 23 15.03 -6.05 -6.93
CA CYS A 23 16.16 -5.24 -6.51
C CYS A 23 16.46 -5.52 -5.04
N SER A 24 17.56 -6.22 -4.76
CA SER A 24 17.99 -6.68 -3.44
C SER A 24 18.30 -5.59 -2.40
N TYR A 25 17.99 -4.32 -2.71
CA TYR A 25 18.40 -3.12 -1.98
C TYR A 25 17.25 -2.13 -1.77
N VAL A 26 16.01 -2.61 -1.64
CA VAL A 26 14.89 -1.72 -1.29
C VAL A 26 14.94 -1.43 0.21
N CYS A 27 15.73 -0.43 0.59
CA CYS A 27 15.75 0.20 1.91
C CYS A 27 14.76 1.38 1.97
N TYR A 28 13.53 1.19 1.50
CA TYR A 28 12.48 2.18 1.76
C TYR A 28 11.86 1.90 3.10
N ASP A 29 11.66 2.94 3.90
CA ASP A 29 10.73 2.84 5.00
C ASP A 29 9.31 2.59 4.46
N VAL A 30 8.42 2.13 5.34
CA VAL A 30 7.04 1.78 4.95
C VAL A 30 6.25 2.98 4.44
N LYS A 31 6.58 4.20 4.90
CA LYS A 31 5.93 5.46 4.53
C LYS A 31 6.28 5.85 3.10
N GLU A 32 7.57 5.91 2.79
CA GLU A 32 8.08 6.16 1.44
C GLU A 32 7.52 5.15 0.44
N LEU A 33 7.49 3.88 0.84
CA LEU A 33 6.91 2.80 0.06
C LEU A 33 5.44 3.07 -0.25
N ALA A 34 4.66 3.45 0.76
CA ALA A 34 3.24 3.76 0.59
C ALA A 34 3.03 4.95 -0.36
N TYR A 35 3.81 6.02 -0.23
CA TYR A 35 3.69 7.19 -1.10
C TYR A 35 4.00 6.88 -2.56
N LYS A 36 5.04 6.09 -2.83
CA LYS A 36 5.33 5.63 -4.19
C LYS A 36 4.18 4.82 -4.76
N ILE A 37 3.57 3.95 -3.95
CA ILE A 37 2.41 3.16 -4.39
C ILE A 37 1.21 4.06 -4.64
N ALA A 38 0.99 5.09 -3.82
CA ALA A 38 -0.06 6.09 -4.05
C ALA A 38 0.12 6.78 -5.41
N TYR A 39 1.33 7.23 -5.75
CA TYR A 39 1.62 7.83 -7.06
C TYR A 39 1.33 6.86 -8.21
N ASP A 40 1.74 5.60 -8.09
CA ASP A 40 1.50 4.58 -9.10
C ASP A 40 0.01 4.29 -9.30
N ILE A 41 -0.74 4.24 -8.20
CA ILE A 41 -2.20 4.09 -8.24
C ILE A 41 -2.81 5.31 -8.93
N ALA A 42 -2.42 6.52 -8.56
CA ALA A 42 -2.95 7.75 -9.15
C ALA A 42 -2.72 7.80 -10.66
N ASP A 43 -1.51 7.46 -11.13
CA ASP A 43 -1.16 7.37 -12.54
C ASP A 43 -2.00 6.32 -13.29
N VAL A 44 -2.14 5.11 -12.72
CA VAL A 44 -2.93 4.04 -13.33
C VAL A 44 -4.42 4.37 -13.40
N LEU A 45 -4.93 5.09 -12.40
CA LEU A 45 -6.33 5.50 -12.30
C LEU A 45 -6.64 6.82 -13.00
N ASP A 46 -5.62 7.55 -13.48
CA ASP A 46 -5.74 8.91 -14.02
C ASP A 46 -6.43 9.85 -13.02
N ILE A 47 -6.07 9.72 -11.74
CA ILE A 47 -6.54 10.57 -10.64
C ILE A 47 -5.53 11.71 -10.45
N LYS A 48 -6.02 12.95 -10.47
CA LYS A 48 -5.19 14.15 -10.29
C LYS A 48 -5.06 14.60 -8.83
N ASP A 49 -5.89 14.04 -7.96
CA ASP A 49 -5.95 14.36 -6.54
C ASP A 49 -5.00 13.47 -5.73
N ASP A 50 -4.54 14.00 -4.59
CA ASP A 50 -3.73 13.24 -3.65
C ASP A 50 -4.51 12.05 -3.08
N ILE A 51 -3.93 10.85 -3.21
CA ILE A 51 -4.51 9.64 -2.65
C ILE A 51 -4.25 9.61 -1.15
N THR A 52 -5.32 9.58 -0.37
CA THR A 52 -5.22 9.43 1.08
C THR A 52 -4.74 8.03 1.46
N ILE A 53 -3.72 7.96 2.30
CA ILE A 53 -3.05 6.72 2.69
C ILE A 53 -3.35 6.41 4.16
N TYR A 54 -3.75 5.16 4.41
CA TYR A 54 -4.02 4.62 5.73
C TYR A 54 -3.14 3.41 6.01
N TYR A 55 -2.76 3.23 7.27
CA TYR A 55 -1.84 2.20 7.72
C TYR A 55 -2.34 1.47 8.97
N CYS A 56 -2.03 0.18 9.07
CA CYS A 56 -1.94 -0.53 10.35
C CYS A 56 -0.90 -1.65 10.30
N PHE A 57 -0.31 -1.97 11.44
CA PHE A 57 0.55 -3.14 11.60
C PHE A 57 -0.22 -4.28 12.26
N SER A 58 -0.29 -5.46 11.61
CA SER A 58 -1.01 -6.60 12.18
C SER A 58 -0.57 -7.92 11.56
N LYS A 59 -0.41 -8.95 12.40
CA LYS A 59 0.02 -10.30 12.00
C LYS A 59 1.33 -10.29 11.21
N ASP A 60 2.30 -9.52 11.68
CA ASP A 60 3.65 -9.37 11.09
C ASP A 60 3.64 -8.85 9.65
N LYS A 61 2.62 -8.04 9.32
CA LYS A 61 2.47 -7.41 8.01
C LYS A 61 2.10 -5.94 8.17
N HIS A 62 2.71 -5.11 7.32
CA HIS A 62 2.30 -3.73 7.12
C HIS A 62 1.10 -3.71 6.18
N LYS A 63 -0.05 -3.28 6.71
CA LYS A 63 -1.30 -3.23 5.96
C LYS A 63 -1.53 -1.81 5.51
N ILE A 64 -1.62 -1.61 4.21
CA ILE A 64 -1.78 -0.28 3.64
C ILE A 64 -3.09 -0.21 2.87
N ALA A 65 -3.79 0.91 3.01
CA ALA A 65 -5.03 1.18 2.32
C ALA A 65 -5.01 2.57 1.68
N PHE A 66 -5.48 2.65 0.45
CA PHE A 66 -5.46 3.85 -0.39
C PHE A 66 -6.89 4.23 -0.72
N LEU A 67 -7.33 5.42 -0.34
CA LEU A 67 -8.63 5.95 -0.75
C LEU A 67 -8.55 6.33 -2.23
N VAL A 68 -9.23 5.57 -3.09
CA VAL A 68 -9.18 5.75 -4.56
C VAL A 68 -10.45 6.39 -5.13
N GLY A 69 -11.38 6.78 -4.27
CA GLY A 69 -12.61 7.48 -4.65
C GLY A 69 -13.83 6.99 -3.89
N LYS A 70 -15.01 7.30 -4.43
CA LYS A 70 -16.31 6.87 -3.89
C LYS A 70 -17.05 5.99 -4.88
N ASP A 71 -17.73 4.98 -4.33
CA ASP A 71 -18.72 4.21 -5.05
C ASP A 71 -19.98 5.06 -5.22
N TYR A 72 -20.42 5.27 -6.47
CA TYR A 72 -21.47 6.24 -6.77
C TYR A 72 -22.86 5.76 -6.32
N GLU A 73 -23.09 4.45 -6.29
CA GLU A 73 -24.39 3.89 -5.90
C GLU A 73 -24.55 3.87 -4.38
N SER A 74 -23.55 3.35 -3.67
CA SER A 74 -23.59 3.22 -2.21
C SER A 74 -23.08 4.47 -1.46
N LYS A 75 -22.50 5.44 -2.18
CA LYS A 75 -21.81 6.63 -1.62
C LYS A 75 -20.70 6.31 -0.62
N LYS A 76 -20.20 5.07 -0.63
CA LYS A 76 -19.14 4.61 0.26
C LYS A 76 -17.78 4.87 -0.36
N ASP A 77 -16.81 5.15 0.50
CA ASP A 77 -15.41 5.23 0.09
C ASP A 77 -14.93 3.87 -0.42
N VAL A 78 -14.13 3.91 -1.48
CA VAL A 78 -13.50 2.74 -2.09
C VAL A 78 -12.02 2.77 -1.77
N TYR A 79 -11.54 1.70 -1.19
CA TYR A 79 -10.16 1.54 -0.78
C TYR A 79 -9.48 0.43 -1.57
N PHE A 80 -8.29 0.69 -2.10
CA PHE A 80 -7.36 -0.35 -2.52
C PHE A 80 -6.48 -0.74 -1.34
N LYS A 81 -6.44 -2.03 -0.99
CA LYS A 81 -5.70 -2.53 0.18
C LYS A 81 -4.76 -3.64 -0.22
N PHE A 82 -3.60 -3.69 0.40
CA PHE A 82 -2.68 -4.83 0.33
C PHE A 82 -1.83 -4.91 1.60
N ASP A 83 -1.18 -6.06 1.75
CA ASP A 83 -0.24 -6.33 2.81
C ASP A 83 1.19 -6.32 2.23
N ILE A 84 2.13 -5.79 2.99
CA ILE A 84 3.57 -5.80 2.72
C ILE A 84 4.27 -6.50 3.88
N TRP A 85 5.24 -7.35 3.57
CA TRP A 85 6.14 -7.94 4.55
C TRP A 85 7.48 -8.29 3.91
N TRP A 86 8.48 -8.52 4.74
CA TRP A 86 9.77 -9.04 4.33
C TRP A 86 9.88 -10.50 4.73
N ASP A 87 10.33 -11.34 3.82
CA ASP A 87 10.60 -12.76 4.08
C ASP A 87 12.05 -13.06 3.79
N THR A 88 12.71 -13.71 4.74
CA THR A 88 14.13 -14.09 4.65
C THR A 88 14.23 -15.55 4.30
N SER A 89 14.85 -15.82 3.15
CA SER A 89 15.14 -17.17 2.69
C SER A 89 16.08 -17.88 3.67
N TRP A 90 15.62 -18.97 4.27
CA TRP A 90 16.42 -19.81 5.16
C TRP A 90 17.60 -20.48 4.45
N VAL A 91 17.55 -20.60 3.11
CA VAL A 91 18.56 -21.27 2.30
C VAL A 91 19.64 -20.29 1.82
N THR A 92 19.26 -19.08 1.42
CA THR A 92 20.18 -18.10 0.84
C THR A 92 20.54 -16.96 1.78
N GLY A 93 19.76 -16.76 2.86
CA GLY A 93 19.90 -15.61 3.76
C GLY A 93 19.37 -14.30 3.18
N ASP A 94 18.88 -14.31 1.94
CA ASP A 94 18.36 -13.11 1.28
C ASP A 94 16.98 -12.73 1.82
N THR A 95 16.77 -11.44 2.05
CA THR A 95 15.47 -10.90 2.43
C THR A 95 14.80 -10.29 1.21
N ALA A 96 13.57 -10.72 0.92
CA ALA A 96 12.77 -10.22 -0.18
C ALA A 96 11.54 -9.46 0.32
N LEU A 97 11.23 -8.35 -0.34
CA LEU A 97 9.96 -7.64 -0.17
C LEU A 97 8.84 -8.45 -0.83
N LEU A 98 7.78 -8.74 -0.08
CA LEU A 98 6.60 -9.45 -0.55
C LEU A 98 5.33 -8.60 -0.41
N ILE A 99 4.47 -8.70 -1.43
CA ILE A 99 3.18 -8.01 -1.49
C ILE A 99 2.07 -9.06 -1.64
N GLY A 100 1.00 -8.91 -0.87
CA GLY A 100 -0.11 -9.87 -0.87
C GLY A 100 -1.44 -9.23 -0.51
N ASN A 101 -2.51 -10.03 -0.56
CA ASN A 101 -3.86 -9.61 -0.18
C ASN A 101 -4.41 -8.36 -0.90
N ALA A 102 -3.87 -8.04 -2.09
CA ALA A 102 -4.32 -6.94 -2.93
C ALA A 102 -5.80 -7.08 -3.33
N LYS A 103 -6.64 -6.14 -2.88
CA LYS A 103 -8.09 -6.09 -3.15
C LYS A 103 -8.68 -4.70 -3.02
N LEU A 104 -9.80 -4.46 -3.70
CA LEU A 104 -10.66 -3.30 -3.44
C LEU A 104 -11.70 -3.63 -2.38
N THR A 105 -12.06 -2.63 -1.57
CA THR A 105 -13.13 -2.78 -0.58
C THR A 105 -13.79 -1.46 -0.25
N THR A 106 -15.08 -1.52 0.10
CA THR A 106 -15.84 -0.40 0.69
C THR A 106 -16.05 -0.60 2.20
N LYS A 107 -15.36 -1.57 2.81
CA LYS A 107 -15.43 -1.83 4.24
C LYS A 107 -14.71 -0.72 5.01
N GLU A 108 -15.32 -0.30 6.12
CA GLU A 108 -14.71 0.65 7.05
C GLU A 108 -13.34 0.19 7.52
N LEU A 109 -12.43 1.16 7.65
CA LEU A 109 -11.05 0.95 8.04
C LEU A 109 -10.82 1.20 9.54
N LYS A 110 -11.66 0.62 10.42
CA LYS A 110 -11.66 0.94 11.87
C LYS A 110 -10.30 0.80 12.57
N GLU A 111 -9.47 -0.12 12.11
CA GLU A 111 -8.15 -0.41 12.69
C GLU A 111 -7.01 0.35 12.02
N TYR A 112 -7.31 1.14 10.97
CA TYR A 112 -6.30 1.88 10.23
C TYR A 112 -6.31 3.34 10.71
N LYS A 113 -5.13 3.94 10.70
CA LYS A 113 -4.91 5.35 10.98
C LYS A 113 -4.31 6.02 9.74
N TYR A 114 -4.34 7.35 9.67
CA TYR A 114 -3.62 8.06 8.61
C TYR A 114 -2.13 7.73 8.72
N ILE A 115 -1.45 7.54 7.58
CA ILE A 115 -0.06 7.10 7.61
C ILE A 115 0.87 8.13 8.27
N GLU A 116 0.51 9.41 8.19
CA GLU A 116 1.21 10.50 8.90
C GLU A 116 1.17 10.30 10.42
N ASP A 117 0.03 9.91 10.99
CA ASP A 117 -0.16 9.71 12.43
C ASP A 117 0.51 8.44 12.98
N CYS A 118 1.13 7.62 12.12
CA CYS A 118 1.60 6.28 12.51
C CYS A 118 3.10 6.15 12.65
N LEU A 119 3.85 7.06 12.04
CA LEU A 119 5.29 6.91 11.81
C LEU A 119 6.07 8.17 12.21
N GLU A 120 5.46 9.09 12.94
CA GLU A 120 6.16 10.14 13.68
C GLU A 120 6.57 9.59 15.05
N ASP A 121 7.73 8.93 15.11
CA ASP A 121 8.47 8.63 16.34
C ASP A 121 9.94 8.30 15.97
N ASP A 122 10.63 9.24 15.32
CA ASP A 122 12.09 9.19 15.14
C ASP A 122 12.83 10.38 15.79
N GLU A 123 12.17 11.17 16.65
CA GLU A 123 12.83 12.20 17.47
C GLU A 123 12.26 12.24 18.89
N GLU A 124 12.73 11.33 19.76
CA GLU A 124 13.16 11.59 21.15
C GLU A 124 13.36 10.25 21.90
N SER A 125 14.50 9.60 21.66
CA SER A 125 15.09 8.73 22.68
C SER A 125 16.62 8.86 22.68
N GLU A 126 17.10 10.10 22.80
CA GLU A 126 18.42 10.40 23.35
C GLU A 126 18.31 11.53 24.39
N VAL A 127 18.04 11.17 25.66
CA VAL A 127 18.85 11.53 26.86
C VAL A 127 18.33 10.83 28.12
#